data_AF-A0A3L7NPJ1-F1
#
_entry.id   AF-A0A3L7NPJ1-F1
#
_cell.length_a   1.000
_cell.length_b   1.000
_cell.length_c   1.000
_cell.angle_alpha   90.00
_cell.angle_beta   90.00
_cell.angle_gamma   90.00
#
_symmetry.space_group_name_H-M   'P 1'
#
loop_
_entity.id
_entity.type
_entity.pdbx_description
1 polymer ?
#
loop_
_entity_poly.entity_id
_entity_poly.type
_entity_poly.pdbx_seq_one_letter_code
_entity_poly.pdbx_strand_id
1 'polypeptide(L)'
;MADFPTEHDQRPVSEVAASPPAIPVRNVVPPLPEVSNVSPAQQSSDQAVFDAIAEDDSIESTVPPLVAALTSAATVSFFSSATFHLLLIGTVVVISPYLGLDWLKMEEPPERPLSAALGEEEIEGDLPAFEFAGDLSDELETPAASIEQLTRALQVSDAAALMSSNDDVLKNVLGSDAKEPDPNGAGVLLKVPESGLAVTKGSFTAFTIPANPKPREVYQIVIEVRLPDDVKKFKVNDLVGEVRGSDGYTQKIPYDRDTPYASGYPAENKRIIVLEASTVLDVIDNRVQIIVKVPGAARLVKDEIRIRSRKLKEEQELTLVFGIPNAPRETDAAEK
;
A
#
# COMPACT_ATOMS: atom_id res chain seq x y z
N MET A 1 49.00 -55.03 1.08
CA MET A 1 48.39 -55.57 -0.16
C MET A 1 47.75 -56.89 0.20
N ALA A 2 46.44 -56.88 0.43
CA ALA A 2 45.66 -58.07 0.69
C ALA A 2 44.32 -57.90 -0.04
N ASP A 3 44.06 -58.83 -0.95
CA ASP A 3 42.89 -58.96 -1.81
C ASP A 3 41.60 -59.11 -0.99
N PHE A 4 40.55 -58.39 -1.38
CA PHE A 4 39.18 -58.69 -0.99
C PHE A 4 38.39 -59.11 -2.23
N PRO A 5 37.64 -60.23 -2.18
CA PRO A 5 36.95 -60.77 -3.32
C PRO A 5 35.60 -60.07 -3.56
N THR A 6 35.33 -59.91 -4.84
CA THR A 6 34.09 -59.53 -5.50
C THR A 6 32.98 -60.55 -5.19
N GLU A 7 31.84 -60.10 -4.65
CA GLU A 7 30.61 -60.89 -4.61
C GLU A 7 29.49 -60.14 -5.35
N HIS A 8 29.09 -60.75 -6.46
CA HIS A 8 27.90 -60.42 -7.24
C HIS A 8 26.65 -60.92 -6.50
N ASP A 9 25.69 -60.04 -6.18
CA ASP A 9 24.30 -60.46 -5.99
C ASP A 9 23.45 -59.87 -7.12
N GLN A 10 23.02 -60.76 -8.01
CA GLN A 10 22.04 -60.52 -9.05
C GLN A 10 20.66 -60.84 -8.49
N ARG A 11 19.78 -59.85 -8.41
CA ARG A 11 18.34 -60.10 -8.31
C ARG A 11 17.63 -59.51 -9.53
N PRO A 12 17.02 -60.37 -10.38
CA PRO A 12 16.00 -59.95 -11.31
C PRO A 12 14.62 -60.28 -10.71
N VAL A 13 13.77 -59.28 -10.53
CA VAL A 13 12.32 -59.54 -10.52
C VAL A 13 11.59 -58.38 -11.17
N SER A 14 11.04 -58.70 -12.33
CA SER A 14 10.08 -57.93 -13.09
C SER A 14 8.85 -57.62 -12.25
N GLU A 15 8.43 -56.35 -12.22
CA GLU A 15 7.04 -56.00 -11.89
C GLU A 15 6.50 -55.10 -13.01
N VAL A 16 5.78 -55.77 -13.91
CA VAL A 16 4.94 -55.17 -14.95
C VAL A 16 3.66 -54.73 -14.26
N ALA A 17 3.52 -53.43 -13.98
CA ALA A 17 2.26 -52.84 -13.53
C ALA A 17 1.69 -51.95 -14.64
N ALA A 18 0.59 -52.48 -15.19
CA ALA A 18 -0.38 -51.96 -16.15
C ALA A 18 -0.49 -50.43 -16.31
N SER A 19 -0.42 -49.98 -17.56
CA SER A 19 -0.99 -48.73 -18.02
C SER A 19 -2.50 -48.69 -17.76
N PRO A 20 -3.06 -47.59 -17.21
CA PRO A 20 -4.49 -47.39 -17.13
C PRO A 20 -5.10 -47.15 -18.53
N PRO A 21 -6.34 -47.61 -18.77
CA PRO A 21 -7.03 -47.38 -20.04
C PRO A 21 -7.35 -45.88 -20.23
N ALA A 22 -7.10 -45.40 -21.45
CA ALA A 22 -7.49 -44.07 -21.89
C ALA A 22 -9.01 -43.89 -21.77
N ILE A 23 -9.43 -42.92 -20.96
CA ILE A 23 -10.82 -42.48 -20.88
C ILE A 23 -11.08 -41.59 -22.11
N PRO A 24 -12.04 -41.93 -22.98
CA PRO A 24 -12.47 -41.01 -24.04
C PRO A 24 -13.22 -39.84 -23.40
N VAL A 25 -12.58 -38.66 -23.38
CA VAL A 25 -13.22 -37.40 -23.02
C VAL A 25 -14.23 -37.06 -24.12
N ARG A 26 -15.49 -37.38 -23.84
CA ARG A 26 -16.64 -36.97 -24.65
C ARG A 26 -16.85 -35.46 -24.43
N ASN A 27 -16.43 -34.65 -25.39
CA ASN A 27 -16.81 -33.24 -25.47
C ASN A 27 -18.34 -33.15 -25.65
N VAL A 28 -19.07 -33.06 -24.53
CA VAL A 28 -20.45 -32.60 -24.51
C VAL A 28 -20.38 -31.09 -24.33
N VAL A 29 -20.47 -30.37 -25.45
CA VAL A 29 -20.76 -28.93 -25.46
C VAL A 29 -22.18 -28.77 -24.91
N PRO A 30 -22.39 -28.08 -23.77
CA PRO A 30 -23.74 -27.74 -23.34
C PRO A 30 -24.35 -26.75 -24.36
N PRO A 31 -25.61 -26.93 -24.78
CA PRO A 31 -26.29 -25.92 -25.58
C PRO A 31 -26.39 -24.61 -24.78
N LEU A 32 -26.02 -23.51 -25.42
CA LEU A 32 -26.24 -22.17 -24.86
C LEU A 32 -27.73 -21.99 -24.53
N PRO A 33 -28.07 -21.36 -23.39
CA PRO A 33 -29.42 -20.92 -23.16
C PRO A 33 -29.79 -19.88 -24.23
N GLU A 34 -30.84 -20.19 -24.97
CA GLU A 34 -31.51 -19.33 -25.92
C GLU A 34 -32.00 -18.09 -25.17
N VAL A 35 -31.29 -16.97 -25.33
CA VAL A 35 -31.67 -15.69 -24.75
C VAL A 35 -32.94 -15.26 -25.46
N SER A 36 -34.06 -15.52 -24.79
CA SER A 36 -35.38 -15.08 -25.21
C SER A 36 -35.37 -13.56 -25.34
N ASN A 37 -35.67 -13.08 -26.54
CA ASN A 37 -36.03 -11.69 -26.83
C ASN A 37 -37.14 -11.26 -25.87
N VAL A 38 -36.76 -10.47 -24.86
CA VAL A 38 -37.73 -9.74 -24.05
C VAL A 38 -38.10 -8.49 -24.84
N SER A 39 -39.30 -8.51 -25.40
CA SER A 39 -39.98 -7.34 -25.94
C SER A 39 -39.94 -6.17 -24.94
N PRO A 40 -39.73 -4.93 -25.39
CA PRO A 40 -39.86 -3.75 -24.54
C PRO A 40 -41.35 -3.56 -24.18
N ALA A 41 -41.71 -4.01 -22.98
CA ALA A 41 -42.98 -3.68 -22.37
C ALA A 41 -42.94 -2.19 -21.95
N GLN A 42 -43.75 -1.41 -22.66
CA GLN A 42 -44.49 -0.23 -22.21
C GLN A 42 -44.10 0.28 -20.81
N GLN A 43 -43.23 1.29 -20.77
CA GLN A 43 -43.21 2.24 -19.66
C GLN A 43 -44.43 3.16 -19.81
N SER A 44 -45.44 2.85 -19.01
CA SER A 44 -46.59 3.68 -18.73
C SER A 44 -46.16 5.05 -18.20
N SER A 45 -46.44 6.07 -19.01
CA SER A 45 -47.24 7.23 -18.62
C SER A 45 -47.52 7.39 -17.12
N ASP A 46 -46.71 8.22 -16.46
CA ASP A 46 -47.13 9.03 -15.31
C ASP A 46 -46.48 10.42 -15.49
N GLN A 47 -47.01 11.16 -16.46
CA GLN A 47 -46.70 12.57 -16.66
C GLN A 47 -47.99 13.31 -16.99
N ALA A 48 -48.88 13.35 -16.02
CA ALA A 48 -50.02 14.25 -15.99
C ALA A 48 -50.37 14.48 -14.53
N VAL A 49 -49.94 15.62 -13.98
CA VAL A 49 -50.66 16.53 -13.08
C VAL A 49 -49.63 17.57 -12.68
N PHE A 50 -49.57 18.69 -13.40
CA PHE A 50 -49.29 20.05 -12.90
C PHE A 50 -49.27 20.98 -14.11
N ASP A 51 -50.43 21.12 -14.74
CA ASP A 51 -50.66 22.15 -15.74
C ASP A 51 -52.07 22.68 -15.52
N ALA A 52 -52.19 23.71 -14.66
CA ALA A 52 -53.35 24.58 -14.54
C ALA A 52 -53.10 25.66 -13.46
N ILE A 53 -52.18 26.59 -13.71
CA ILE A 53 -52.35 28.00 -13.33
C ILE A 53 -51.62 28.84 -14.39
N ALA A 54 -52.29 29.04 -15.51
CA ALA A 54 -52.01 30.16 -16.40
C ALA A 54 -53.26 31.03 -16.35
N GLU A 55 -53.20 32.14 -15.61
CA GLU A 55 -53.89 33.37 -15.96
C GLU A 55 -53.28 34.54 -15.19
N ASP A 56 -52.87 35.54 -15.98
CA ASP A 56 -52.96 36.96 -15.67
C ASP A 56 -52.03 37.52 -14.59
N ASP A 57 -50.86 38.03 -14.99
CA ASP A 57 -50.68 39.48 -15.12
C ASP A 57 -49.29 39.79 -15.70
N SER A 58 -49.26 40.56 -16.78
CA SER A 58 -48.04 41.01 -17.44
C SER A 58 -47.38 42.12 -16.62
N ILE A 59 -46.50 41.74 -15.69
CA ILE A 59 -45.50 42.66 -15.14
C ILE A 59 -44.15 42.23 -15.67
N GLU A 60 -43.62 43.05 -16.58
CA GLU A 60 -42.26 43.03 -17.10
C GLU A 60 -41.27 43.28 -15.95
N SER A 61 -41.06 42.25 -15.11
CA SER A 61 -40.01 42.27 -14.11
C SER A 61 -38.74 41.75 -14.76
N THR A 62 -37.86 42.68 -15.12
CA THR A 62 -36.44 42.43 -15.39
C THR A 62 -35.80 41.92 -14.10
N VAL A 63 -36.04 40.65 -13.75
CA VAL A 63 -35.28 39.99 -12.71
C VAL A 63 -33.94 39.60 -13.34
N PRO A 64 -32.80 40.08 -12.80
CA PRO A 64 -31.50 39.78 -13.36
C PRO A 64 -31.30 38.24 -13.43
N PRO A 65 -30.65 37.74 -14.49
CA PRO A 65 -30.57 36.30 -14.81
C PRO A 65 -29.99 35.43 -13.68
N LEU A 66 -29.31 36.05 -12.72
CA LEU A 66 -28.76 35.40 -11.54
C LEU A 66 -29.84 34.90 -10.57
N VAL A 67 -30.97 35.60 -10.45
CA VAL A 67 -32.06 35.21 -9.55
C VAL A 67 -32.85 34.03 -10.14
N ALA A 68 -33.07 34.01 -11.47
CA ALA A 68 -33.73 32.91 -12.16
C ALA A 68 -32.93 31.59 -12.09
N ALA A 69 -31.60 31.67 -12.07
CA ALA A 69 -30.74 30.50 -11.89
C ALA A 69 -30.79 29.92 -10.45
N LEU A 70 -30.97 30.79 -9.45
CA LEU A 70 -31.07 30.39 -8.04
C LEU A 70 -32.43 29.78 -7.68
N THR A 71 -33.49 30.15 -8.39
CA THR A 71 -34.84 29.60 -8.19
C THR A 71 -35.17 28.40 -9.06
N SER A 72 -34.20 27.86 -9.81
CA SER A 72 -34.43 26.69 -10.64
C SER A 72 -34.79 25.47 -9.77
N ALA A 73 -35.75 24.65 -10.21
CA ALA A 73 -36.22 23.48 -9.46
C ALA A 73 -35.09 22.49 -9.11
N ALA A 74 -34.05 22.41 -9.95
CA ALA A 74 -32.86 21.60 -9.70
C ALA A 74 -31.98 22.17 -8.58
N THR A 75 -31.87 23.50 -8.50
CA THR A 75 -31.15 24.18 -7.42
C THR A 75 -31.88 23.96 -6.09
N VAL A 76 -33.21 24.12 -6.09
CA VAL A 76 -34.03 23.94 -4.88
C VAL A 76 -33.98 22.51 -4.35
N SER A 77 -33.98 21.49 -5.22
CA SER A 77 -33.88 20.09 -4.79
C SER A 77 -32.50 19.76 -4.19
N PHE A 78 -31.43 20.31 -4.76
CA PHE A 78 -30.08 20.16 -4.21
C PHE A 78 -29.95 20.82 -2.83
N PHE A 79 -30.39 22.08 -2.69
CA PHE A 79 -30.34 22.78 -1.40
C PHE A 79 -31.20 22.10 -0.34
N SER A 80 -32.40 21.63 -0.70
CA SER A 80 -33.27 20.88 0.21
C SER A 80 -32.61 19.58 0.69
N SER A 81 -32.03 18.81 -0.23
CA SER A 81 -31.32 17.57 0.10
C SER A 81 -30.10 17.83 0.99
N ALA A 82 -29.26 18.81 0.63
CA ALA A 82 -28.08 19.16 1.43
C ALA A 82 -28.48 19.63 2.84
N THR A 83 -29.52 20.45 2.95
CA THR A 83 -30.04 20.92 4.25
C THR A 83 -30.56 19.76 5.09
N PHE A 84 -31.28 18.81 4.49
CA PHE A 84 -31.77 17.62 5.19
C PHE A 84 -30.61 16.77 5.75
N HIS A 85 -29.56 16.54 4.96
CA HIS A 85 -28.40 15.77 5.41
C HIS A 85 -27.63 16.48 6.52
N LEU A 86 -27.46 17.80 6.43
CA LEU A 86 -26.84 18.59 7.50
C LEU A 86 -27.64 18.55 8.80
N LEU A 87 -28.96 18.62 8.71
CA LEU A 87 -29.85 18.51 9.86
C LEU A 87 -29.77 17.11 10.48
N LEU A 88 -29.73 16.06 9.65
CA LEU A 88 -29.54 14.68 10.09
C LEU A 88 -28.20 14.50 10.84
N ILE A 89 -27.09 14.95 10.25
CA ILE A 89 -25.76 14.86 10.86
C ILE A 89 -25.73 15.65 12.18
N GLY A 90 -26.26 16.87 12.20
CA GLY A 90 -26.36 17.68 13.41
C GLY A 90 -27.16 16.99 14.51
N THR A 91 -28.27 16.34 14.14
CA THR A 91 -29.11 15.58 15.07
C THR A 91 -28.36 14.37 15.64
N VAL A 92 -27.60 13.64 14.82
CA VAL A 92 -26.77 12.52 15.27
C VAL A 92 -25.69 12.99 16.25
N VAL A 93 -25.00 14.10 15.95
CA VAL A 93 -23.98 14.69 16.84
C VAL A 93 -24.59 15.07 18.19
N VAL A 94 -25.76 15.72 18.20
CA VAL A 94 -26.45 16.14 19.44
C VAL A 94 -26.96 14.95 20.27
N ILE A 95 -27.46 13.89 19.63
CA ILE A 95 -28.01 12.72 20.33
C ILE A 95 -26.90 11.77 20.81
N SER A 96 -25.76 11.70 20.11
CA SER A 96 -24.67 10.77 20.41
C SER A 96 -24.18 10.76 21.89
N PRO A 97 -23.97 11.90 22.58
CA PRO A 97 -23.54 11.88 23.99
C PRO A 97 -24.59 11.28 24.92
N TYR A 98 -25.89 11.44 24.62
CA TYR A 98 -26.97 10.84 25.42
C TYR A 98 -27.02 9.31 25.28
N LEU A 99 -26.43 8.77 24.21
CA LEU A 99 -26.27 7.34 23.98
C LEU A 99 -24.93 6.79 24.50
N GLY A 100 -24.10 7.63 25.14
CA GLY A 100 -22.77 7.24 25.63
C GLY A 100 -21.69 7.15 24.55
N LEU A 101 -21.94 7.67 23.35
CA LEU A 101 -20.95 7.78 22.28
C LEU A 101 -20.26 9.15 22.38
N ASP A 102 -19.16 9.20 23.12
CA ASP A 102 -18.42 10.44 23.39
C ASP A 102 -17.36 10.67 22.31
N TRP A 103 -17.78 11.09 21.10
CA TRP A 103 -16.88 11.34 19.96
C TRP A 103 -15.86 12.46 20.21
N LEU A 104 -16.11 13.32 21.20
CA LEU A 104 -15.20 14.39 21.63
C LEU A 104 -14.08 13.89 22.54
N LYS A 105 -14.20 12.67 23.10
CA LYS A 105 -13.06 11.94 23.67
C LYS A 105 -12.31 11.23 22.54
N MET A 106 -11.81 12.00 21.58
CA MET A 106 -10.65 11.54 20.82
C MET A 106 -9.53 11.36 21.83
N GLU A 107 -9.16 10.09 22.03
CA GLU A 107 -8.10 9.63 22.93
C GLU A 107 -6.94 10.63 22.93
N GLU A 108 -6.79 11.36 24.04
CA GLU A 108 -5.54 12.06 24.31
C GLU A 108 -4.45 10.98 24.17
N PRO A 109 -3.48 11.16 23.26
CA PRO A 109 -2.38 10.21 23.15
C PRO A 109 -1.76 10.10 24.54
N PRO A 110 -1.55 8.88 25.08
CA PRO A 110 -1.09 8.73 26.45
C PRO A 110 0.15 9.58 26.62
N GLU A 111 0.06 10.62 27.46
CA GLU A 111 1.18 11.48 27.77
C GLU A 111 2.29 10.58 28.27
N ARG A 112 3.32 10.40 27.44
CA ARG A 112 4.51 9.67 27.85
C ARG A 112 5.10 10.51 28.97
N PRO A 113 5.39 9.94 30.15
CA PRO A 113 6.21 10.66 31.11
C PRO A 113 7.50 11.03 30.38
N LEU A 114 7.80 12.32 30.32
CA LEU A 114 9.12 12.82 29.98
C LEU A 114 10.07 12.31 31.06
N SER A 115 10.45 11.03 30.97
CA SER A 115 11.60 10.49 31.65
C SER A 115 12.82 11.07 30.94
N ALA A 116 13.17 12.29 31.32
CA ALA A 116 14.52 12.78 31.21
C ALA A 116 15.39 11.85 32.06
N ALA A 117 15.96 10.82 31.45
CA ALA A 117 17.14 10.18 31.98
C ALA A 117 18.26 11.22 31.89
N LEU A 118 18.38 12.04 32.94
CA LEU A 118 19.63 12.70 33.28
C LEU A 118 20.62 11.58 33.59
N GLY A 119 21.30 11.10 32.56
CA GLY A 119 22.53 10.35 32.73
C GLY A 119 23.56 11.28 33.34
N GLU A 120 24.14 10.86 34.45
CA GLU A 120 25.36 11.44 35.02
C GLU A 120 26.46 11.33 33.97
N GLU A 121 26.62 12.38 33.16
CA GLU A 121 27.80 12.57 32.34
C GLU A 121 28.87 13.18 33.26
N GLU A 122 29.90 12.38 33.57
CA GLU A 122 31.12 12.81 34.21
C GLU A 122 31.87 13.72 33.22
N ILE A 123 31.60 15.03 33.34
CA ILE A 123 32.26 16.08 32.56
C ILE A 123 33.67 16.27 33.12
N GLU A 124 34.66 15.68 32.46
CA GLU A 124 36.06 16.06 32.62
C GLU A 124 36.60 16.55 31.27
N GLY A 125 36.57 17.88 31.06
CA GLY A 125 37.29 18.54 29.96
C GLY A 125 36.57 19.66 29.21
N ASP A 126 36.51 20.85 29.84
CA ASP A 126 36.69 22.19 29.27
C ASP A 126 35.97 22.61 27.94
N LEU A 127 34.73 23.15 28.08
CA LEU A 127 34.03 24.20 27.29
C LEU A 127 33.73 23.98 25.77
N PRO A 128 32.67 24.59 25.16
CA PRO A 128 31.71 25.59 25.67
C PRO A 128 30.21 25.24 25.51
N ALA A 129 29.39 26.01 26.23
CA ALA A 129 27.94 26.02 26.24
C ALA A 129 27.29 26.38 24.89
N PHE A 130 26.17 25.72 24.58
CA PHE A 130 25.13 26.25 23.68
C PHE A 130 23.82 26.36 24.45
N GLU A 131 23.47 27.60 24.76
CA GLU A 131 22.20 28.04 25.32
C GLU A 131 21.26 28.34 24.14
N PHE A 132 20.28 27.48 23.87
CA PHE A 132 19.21 27.80 22.93
C PHE A 132 17.99 28.29 23.70
N ALA A 133 18.03 29.59 24.03
CA ALA A 133 16.86 30.35 24.42
C ALA A 133 16.03 30.64 23.15
N GLY A 134 15.07 29.76 22.86
CA GLY A 134 14.05 29.98 21.84
C GLY A 134 12.76 30.46 22.52
N ASP A 135 12.55 31.77 22.46
CA ASP A 135 11.36 32.51 22.88
C ASP A 135 10.11 31.95 22.15
N LEU A 136 9.21 31.29 22.88
CA LEU A 136 7.89 30.89 22.40
C LEU A 136 6.95 32.09 22.58
N SER A 137 6.99 33.02 21.63
CA SER A 137 6.03 34.10 21.55
C SER A 137 4.69 33.59 21.02
N ASP A 138 3.66 33.79 21.84
CA ASP A 138 2.22 33.80 21.57
C ASP A 138 1.85 34.19 20.13
N GLU A 139 1.30 33.25 19.36
CA GLU A 139 0.34 33.57 18.29
C GLU A 139 -0.55 32.36 17.98
N LEU A 140 -1.45 32.06 18.92
CA LEU A 140 -2.52 31.07 18.76
C LEU A 140 -3.87 31.73 19.04
N GLU A 141 -4.20 32.77 18.26
CA GLU A 141 -5.56 33.27 18.14
C GLU A 141 -5.88 33.60 16.68
N THR A 142 -6.60 32.70 16.00
CA THR A 142 -7.74 33.03 15.11
C THR A 142 -8.42 31.76 14.59
N PRO A 143 -9.70 31.51 14.90
CA PRO A 143 -10.48 30.46 14.28
C PRO A 143 -11.37 31.05 13.18
N ALA A 144 -11.06 30.80 11.91
CA ALA A 144 -12.01 30.80 10.80
C ALA A 144 -11.37 30.21 9.54
N ALA A 145 -11.04 28.92 9.55
CA ALA A 145 -10.70 28.23 8.30
C ALA A 145 -12.00 27.99 7.52
N SER A 146 -12.16 28.66 6.37
CA SER A 146 -13.29 28.40 5.49
C SER A 146 -13.22 26.97 4.94
N ILE A 147 -14.37 26.33 4.68
CA ILE A 147 -14.46 24.96 4.14
C ILE A 147 -13.64 24.81 2.84
N GLU A 148 -13.49 25.88 2.06
CA GLU A 148 -12.65 25.92 0.86
C GLU A 148 -11.15 25.82 1.19
N GLN A 149 -10.69 26.41 2.28
CA GLN A 149 -9.31 26.27 2.75
C GLN A 149 -9.03 24.87 3.29
N LEU A 150 -10.01 24.23 3.95
CA LEU A 150 -9.88 22.84 4.39
C LEU A 150 -9.83 21.86 3.20
N THR A 151 -10.64 22.12 2.17
CA THR A 151 -10.65 21.32 0.93
C THR A 151 -9.34 21.49 0.15
N ARG A 152 -8.79 22.71 0.12
CA ARG A 152 -7.49 23.00 -0.50
C ARG A 152 -6.35 22.40 0.32
N ALA A 153 -6.42 22.42 1.65
CA ALA A 153 -5.45 21.76 2.52
C ALA A 153 -5.47 20.23 2.37
N LEU A 154 -6.64 19.60 2.22
CA LEU A 154 -6.79 18.16 1.95
C LEU A 154 -6.27 17.78 0.56
N GLN A 155 -6.56 18.58 -0.48
CA GLN A 155 -5.99 18.35 -1.81
C GLN A 155 -4.47 18.54 -1.83
N VAL A 156 -3.95 19.53 -1.09
CA VAL A 156 -2.51 19.73 -0.93
C VAL A 156 -1.89 18.61 -0.10
N SER A 157 -2.57 18.05 0.90
CA SER A 157 -2.03 16.93 1.69
C SER A 157 -2.04 15.62 0.91
N ASP A 158 -3.07 15.33 0.11
CA ASP A 158 -3.10 14.15 -0.76
C ASP A 158 -2.09 14.27 -1.89
N ALA A 159 -1.98 15.46 -2.51
CA ALA A 159 -0.93 15.73 -3.48
C ALA A 159 0.46 15.71 -2.83
N ALA A 160 0.63 16.18 -1.60
CA ALA A 160 1.89 16.15 -0.85
C ALA A 160 2.26 14.75 -0.38
N ALA A 161 1.31 13.88 -0.04
CA ALA A 161 1.57 12.48 0.29
C ALA A 161 1.99 11.69 -0.98
N LEU A 162 1.34 11.98 -2.11
CA LEU A 162 1.75 11.45 -3.41
C LEU A 162 3.10 12.03 -3.89
N MET A 163 3.40 13.29 -3.58
CA MET A 163 4.69 13.91 -3.88
C MET A 163 5.80 13.41 -2.95
N SER A 164 5.56 13.25 -1.65
CA SER A 164 6.53 12.72 -0.68
C SER A 164 6.92 11.29 -1.00
N SER A 165 5.95 10.43 -1.35
CA SER A 165 6.23 9.06 -1.78
C SER A 165 7.00 9.02 -3.10
N ASN A 166 6.71 9.93 -4.03
CA ASN A 166 7.48 10.07 -5.26
C ASN A 166 8.87 10.66 -5.01
N ASP A 167 9.04 11.58 -4.07
CA ASP A 167 10.32 12.23 -3.74
C ASP A 167 11.28 11.26 -3.06
N ASP A 168 10.79 10.38 -2.18
CA ASP A 168 11.62 9.32 -1.58
C ASP A 168 11.98 8.24 -2.60
N VAL A 169 11.06 7.88 -3.50
CA VAL A 169 11.36 7.02 -4.66
C VAL A 169 12.37 7.70 -5.57
N LEU A 170 12.23 9.01 -5.84
CA LEU A 170 13.11 9.77 -6.70
C LEU A 170 14.50 9.93 -6.08
N LYS A 171 14.61 10.17 -4.77
CA LYS A 171 15.88 10.16 -4.02
C LYS A 171 16.56 8.79 -4.06
N ASN A 172 15.81 7.70 -3.88
CA ASN A 172 16.35 6.34 -3.95
C ASN A 172 16.73 5.92 -5.38
N VAL A 173 16.11 6.50 -6.40
CA VAL A 173 16.48 6.30 -7.82
C VAL A 173 17.67 7.17 -8.23
N LEU A 174 17.78 8.41 -7.72
CA LEU A 174 18.82 9.35 -8.15
C LEU A 174 20.10 9.29 -7.32
N GLY A 175 20.05 8.99 -6.02
CA GLY A 175 21.22 8.94 -5.14
C GLY A 175 21.99 10.27 -5.06
N SER A 176 22.31 10.72 -3.85
CA SER A 176 23.11 11.93 -3.58
C SER A 176 24.56 11.85 -4.07
N ASP A 177 25.01 10.70 -4.59
CA ASP A 177 26.30 10.51 -5.26
C ASP A 177 26.09 10.02 -6.70
N ALA A 178 25.67 10.93 -7.57
CA ALA A 178 25.55 10.66 -9.00
C ALA A 178 26.94 10.59 -9.66
N LYS A 179 27.60 9.44 -9.54
CA LYS A 179 28.50 8.98 -10.60
C LYS A 179 27.63 8.76 -11.84
N GLU A 180 27.96 9.43 -12.94
CA GLU A 180 27.18 9.46 -14.18
C GLU A 180 26.63 8.06 -14.53
N PRO A 181 25.33 7.95 -14.89
CA PRO A 181 24.79 6.71 -15.39
C PRO A 181 25.51 6.34 -16.69
N ASP A 182 26.07 5.13 -16.73
CA ASP A 182 26.67 4.57 -17.94
C ASP A 182 25.60 4.56 -19.06
N PRO A 183 25.81 5.25 -20.19
CA PRO A 183 24.81 5.41 -21.24
C PRO A 183 24.40 4.10 -21.93
N ASN A 184 25.00 2.96 -21.56
CA ASN A 184 24.70 1.63 -22.12
C ASN A 184 23.97 0.67 -21.16
N GLY A 185 23.56 1.09 -19.95
CA GLY A 185 22.86 0.25 -18.97
C GLY A 185 21.36 0.55 -18.87
N ALA A 186 20.55 -0.08 -19.72
CA ALA A 186 19.10 0.12 -19.81
C ALA A 186 18.30 -0.53 -18.66
N GLY A 187 18.31 0.07 -17.48
CA GLY A 187 17.52 -0.41 -16.35
C GLY A 187 17.61 0.44 -15.09
N VAL A 188 16.47 0.74 -14.47
CA VAL A 188 16.41 1.49 -13.21
C VAL A 188 16.17 0.53 -12.05
N LEU A 189 17.18 0.34 -11.20
CA LEU A 189 17.05 -0.35 -9.91
C LEU A 189 16.84 0.68 -8.79
N LEU A 190 15.92 0.41 -7.87
CA LEU A 190 15.78 1.16 -6.63
C LEU A 190 16.97 0.83 -5.73
N LYS A 191 17.68 1.85 -5.24
CA LYS A 191 18.74 1.63 -4.26
C LYS A 191 18.13 1.39 -2.88
N VAL A 192 18.82 0.57 -2.09
CA VAL A 192 18.55 0.42 -0.67
C VAL A 192 18.80 1.78 0.01
N PRO A 193 17.84 2.33 0.77
CA PRO A 193 18.05 3.59 1.48
C PRO A 193 19.13 3.43 2.56
N GLU A 194 20.04 4.40 2.68
CA GLU A 194 21.19 4.36 3.61
C GLU A 194 20.78 4.17 5.08
N SER A 195 19.61 4.69 5.45
CA SER A 195 19.06 4.61 6.80
C SER A 195 18.03 3.48 6.98
N GLY A 196 17.77 2.67 5.95
CA GLY A 196 16.72 1.65 5.99
C GLY A 196 17.21 0.29 6.44
N LEU A 197 16.32 -0.43 7.13
CA LEU A 197 16.54 -1.83 7.48
C LEU A 197 16.36 -2.69 6.23
N ALA A 198 17.47 -3.05 5.59
CA ALA A 198 17.50 -4.09 4.57
C ALA A 198 17.83 -5.43 5.21
N VAL A 199 17.01 -6.43 4.94
CA VAL A 199 17.21 -7.80 5.42
C VAL A 199 17.55 -8.67 4.22
N THR A 200 18.73 -9.28 4.25
CA THR A 200 19.21 -10.18 3.20
C THR A 200 19.31 -11.60 3.75
N LYS A 201 18.71 -12.56 3.03
CA LYS A 201 18.88 -14.00 3.26
C LYS A 201 19.03 -14.71 1.92
N GLY A 202 20.17 -15.39 1.77
CA GLY A 202 20.52 -16.07 0.53
C GLY A 202 20.48 -15.13 -0.67
N SER A 203 19.68 -15.45 -1.69
CA SER A 203 19.56 -14.63 -2.90
C SER A 203 18.52 -13.50 -2.80
N PHE A 204 17.86 -13.35 -1.65
CA PHE A 204 16.76 -12.40 -1.48
C PHE A 204 17.15 -11.28 -0.52
N THR A 205 16.82 -10.05 -0.88
CA THR A 205 16.92 -8.88 -0.01
C THR A 205 15.59 -8.16 0.02
N ALA A 206 15.12 -7.74 1.19
CA ALA A 206 13.89 -6.98 1.35
C ALA A 206 14.16 -5.70 2.16
N PHE A 207 13.55 -4.59 1.76
CA PHE A 207 13.59 -3.31 2.46
C PHE A 207 12.30 -2.52 2.18
N THR A 208 12.05 -1.43 2.92
CA THR A 208 10.84 -0.62 2.76
C THR A 208 11.09 0.79 2.23
N ILE A 209 10.07 1.35 1.60
CA ILE A 209 9.98 2.75 1.19
C ILE A 209 8.62 3.31 1.68
N PRO A 210 8.60 4.28 2.61
CA PRO A 210 9.75 4.86 3.30
C PRO A 210 10.53 3.84 4.15
N ALA A 211 11.78 4.16 4.47
CA ALA A 211 12.71 3.29 5.19
C ALA A 211 12.22 2.88 6.59
N ASN A 212 11.41 3.72 7.23
CA ASN A 212 10.82 3.46 8.54
C ASN A 212 9.36 3.94 8.53
N PRO A 213 8.42 3.10 8.06
CA PRO A 213 7.02 3.49 7.91
C PRO A 213 6.36 3.70 9.28
N LYS A 214 5.60 4.78 9.40
CA LYS A 214 4.83 5.10 10.61
C LYS A 214 3.50 4.33 10.62
N PRO A 215 2.91 4.07 11.81
CA PRO A 215 1.57 3.52 11.88
C PRO A 215 0.57 4.34 11.03
N ARG A 216 -0.30 3.63 10.29
CA ARG A 216 -1.30 4.16 9.35
C ARG A 216 -0.70 4.81 8.09
N GLU A 217 0.61 4.77 7.90
CA GLU A 217 1.29 5.21 6.69
C GLU A 217 1.33 4.09 5.67
N VAL A 218 0.94 4.38 4.42
CA VAL A 218 1.09 3.44 3.30
C VAL A 218 2.56 3.36 2.94
N TYR A 219 3.07 2.15 2.74
CA TYR A 219 4.46 1.94 2.38
C TYR A 219 4.60 0.83 1.33
N GLN A 220 5.81 0.68 0.85
CA GLN A 220 6.16 -0.29 -0.17
C GLN A 220 7.27 -1.18 0.36
N ILE A 221 7.12 -2.49 0.20
CA ILE A 221 8.20 -3.45 0.41
C ILE A 221 8.84 -3.70 -0.94
N VAL A 222 10.13 -3.39 -1.07
CA VAL A 222 10.93 -3.73 -2.23
C VAL A 222 11.63 -5.03 -1.93
N ILE A 223 11.39 -6.04 -2.76
CA ILE A 223 12.06 -7.34 -2.70
C ILE A 223 12.96 -7.45 -3.91
N GLU A 224 14.25 -7.52 -3.65
CA GLU A 224 15.29 -7.73 -4.63
C GLU A 224 15.72 -9.21 -4.65
N VAL A 225 15.81 -9.75 -5.86
CA VAL A 225 16.27 -11.13 -6.09
C VAL A 225 17.57 -11.06 -6.88
N ARG A 226 18.64 -11.57 -6.29
CA ARG A 226 19.95 -11.74 -6.94
C ARG A 226 19.95 -13.01 -7.78
N LEU A 227 20.34 -12.88 -9.03
CA LEU A 227 20.39 -13.94 -10.03
C LEU A 227 21.85 -14.23 -10.44
N PRO A 228 22.15 -15.44 -10.93
CA PRO A 228 23.46 -15.74 -11.50
C PRO A 228 23.69 -15.03 -12.85
N ASP A 229 24.96 -14.82 -13.21
CA ASP A 229 25.43 -14.01 -14.35
C ASP A 229 24.91 -14.48 -15.72
N ASP A 230 24.46 -15.72 -15.83
CA ASP A 230 23.95 -16.30 -17.06
C ASP A 230 22.49 -15.92 -17.36
N VAL A 231 21.77 -15.33 -16.40
CA VAL A 231 20.33 -15.06 -16.51
C VAL A 231 20.09 -13.60 -16.90
N LYS A 232 19.66 -13.37 -18.15
CA LYS A 232 19.32 -12.03 -18.68
C LYS A 232 17.84 -11.64 -18.54
N LYS A 233 16.96 -12.64 -18.45
CA LYS A 233 15.51 -12.47 -18.37
C LYS A 233 14.98 -13.36 -17.27
N PHE A 234 14.05 -12.82 -16.48
CA PHE A 234 13.49 -13.51 -15.33
C PHE A 234 11.97 -13.52 -15.41
N LYS A 235 11.35 -14.71 -15.31
CA LYS A 235 9.90 -14.84 -15.34
C LYS A 235 9.34 -14.59 -13.96
N VAL A 236 8.39 -13.66 -13.84
CA VAL A 236 7.76 -13.30 -12.56
C VAL A 236 7.10 -14.51 -11.93
N ASN A 237 6.40 -15.34 -12.72
CA ASN A 237 5.80 -16.59 -12.27
C ASN A 237 6.75 -17.59 -11.60
N ASP A 238 8.08 -17.45 -11.75
CA ASP A 238 9.04 -18.30 -11.04
C ASP A 238 9.22 -17.93 -9.57
N LEU A 239 8.76 -16.75 -9.15
CA LEU A 239 8.59 -16.37 -7.76
C LEU A 239 7.21 -16.77 -7.28
N VAL A 240 7.16 -17.30 -6.06
CA VAL A 240 5.93 -17.60 -5.34
C VAL A 240 6.16 -17.28 -3.87
N GLY A 241 5.18 -16.72 -3.20
CA GLY A 241 5.30 -16.39 -1.80
C GLY A 241 4.13 -15.60 -1.25
N GLU A 242 4.30 -15.09 -0.05
CA GLU A 242 3.38 -14.17 0.59
C GLU A 242 4.10 -13.21 1.54
N VAL A 243 3.51 -12.03 1.71
CA VAL A 243 3.84 -11.08 2.77
C VAL A 243 2.73 -11.17 3.81
N ARG A 244 3.11 -11.32 5.08
CA ARG A 244 2.20 -11.36 6.22
C ARG A 244 2.56 -10.30 7.25
N GLY A 245 1.66 -9.36 7.45
CA GLY A 245 1.79 -8.31 8.47
C GLY A 245 1.33 -8.78 9.85
N SER A 246 1.92 -8.19 10.89
CA SER A 246 1.52 -8.38 12.30
C SER A 246 0.08 -7.95 12.61
N ASP A 247 -0.52 -7.14 11.75
CA ASP A 247 -1.91 -6.66 11.79
C ASP A 247 -2.91 -7.64 11.13
N GLY A 248 -2.42 -8.77 10.63
CA GLY A 248 -3.23 -9.77 9.92
C GLY A 248 -3.29 -9.53 8.41
N TYR A 249 -2.65 -8.48 7.89
CA TYR A 249 -2.51 -8.28 6.45
C TYR A 249 -1.81 -9.49 5.83
N THR A 250 -2.33 -9.99 4.70
CA THR A 250 -1.73 -11.08 3.94
C THR A 250 -1.86 -10.77 2.46
N GLN A 251 -0.78 -10.93 1.71
CA GLN A 251 -0.71 -10.59 0.30
C GLN A 251 0.17 -11.59 -0.42
N LYS A 252 -0.36 -12.24 -1.48
CA LYS A 252 0.46 -13.14 -2.30
C LYS A 252 1.42 -12.36 -3.17
N ILE A 253 2.62 -12.90 -3.31
CA ILE A 253 3.66 -12.36 -4.18
C ILE A 253 4.11 -13.41 -5.20
N PRO A 254 4.50 -12.98 -6.41
CA PRO A 254 4.51 -11.60 -6.89
C PRO A 254 3.14 -11.10 -7.39
N TYR A 255 2.15 -12.00 -7.57
CA TYR A 255 0.82 -11.64 -8.07
C TYR A 255 -0.28 -12.21 -7.17
N ASP A 256 -1.27 -11.38 -6.85
CA ASP A 256 -2.49 -11.78 -6.15
C ASP A 256 -3.71 -11.44 -6.98
N ARG A 257 -4.61 -12.40 -7.13
CA ARG A 257 -5.82 -12.24 -7.93
C ARG A 257 -6.84 -11.33 -7.25
N ASP A 258 -6.81 -11.29 -5.92
CA ASP A 258 -7.76 -10.51 -5.13
C ASP A 258 -7.34 -9.03 -5.07
N THR A 259 -6.04 -8.75 -5.27
CA THR A 259 -5.43 -7.41 -5.25
C THR A 259 -4.41 -7.21 -6.38
N PRO A 260 -4.83 -7.21 -7.66
CA PRO A 260 -3.92 -7.21 -8.81
C PRO A 260 -3.03 -5.96 -8.92
N TYR A 261 -3.39 -4.85 -8.26
CA TYR A 261 -2.63 -3.59 -8.28
C TYR A 261 -1.66 -3.43 -7.10
N ALA A 262 -1.58 -4.43 -6.21
CA ALA A 262 -0.72 -4.37 -5.03
C ALA A 262 0.76 -4.55 -5.38
N SER A 263 1.08 -5.28 -6.45
CA SER A 263 2.46 -5.57 -6.82
C SER A 263 2.87 -4.88 -8.13
N GLY A 264 4.11 -4.41 -8.19
CA GLY A 264 4.68 -3.75 -9.35
C GLY A 264 6.20 -3.93 -9.47
N TYR A 265 6.79 -3.35 -10.49
CA TYR A 265 8.24 -3.33 -10.71
C TYR A 265 8.67 -1.97 -11.25
N PRO A 266 9.91 -1.53 -10.98
CA PRO A 266 10.42 -0.28 -11.53
C PRO A 266 10.70 -0.45 -13.03
N ALA A 267 10.14 0.42 -13.85
CA ALA A 267 10.42 0.47 -15.28
C ALA A 267 11.42 1.59 -15.61
N GLU A 268 12.00 1.54 -16.82
CA GLU A 268 13.02 2.50 -17.31
C GLU A 268 12.58 3.97 -17.18
N ASN A 269 11.28 4.24 -17.34
CA ASN A 269 10.71 5.59 -17.22
C ASN A 269 10.52 6.06 -15.76
N LYS A 270 11.13 5.36 -14.78
CA LYS A 270 11.02 5.60 -13.33
C LYS A 270 9.60 5.48 -12.80
N ARG A 271 8.68 4.86 -13.55
CA ARG A 271 7.32 4.57 -13.09
C ARG A 271 7.27 3.13 -12.58
N ILE A 272 6.42 2.91 -11.58
CA ILE A 272 6.09 1.56 -11.11
C ILE A 272 5.01 1.01 -12.05
N ILE A 273 5.34 -0.04 -12.78
CA ILE A 273 4.38 -0.76 -13.62
C ILE A 273 3.83 -1.94 -12.81
N VAL A 274 2.52 -2.18 -12.92
CA VAL A 274 1.86 -3.30 -12.24
C VAL A 274 2.39 -4.64 -12.76
N LEU A 275 2.62 -5.58 -11.85
CA LEU A 275 3.07 -6.94 -12.19
C LEU A 275 1.89 -7.80 -12.63
N GLU A 276 2.05 -8.48 -13.77
CA GLU A 276 1.15 -9.54 -14.22
C GLU A 276 1.83 -10.90 -14.08
N ALA A 277 1.05 -11.98 -14.01
CA ALA A 277 1.60 -13.34 -13.97
C ALA A 277 2.50 -13.64 -15.18
N SER A 278 2.13 -13.17 -16.37
CA SER A 278 2.91 -13.36 -17.61
C SER A 278 4.12 -12.43 -17.75
N THR A 279 4.35 -11.51 -16.82
CA THR A 279 5.44 -10.54 -16.93
C THR A 279 6.81 -11.22 -16.92
N VAL A 280 7.68 -10.73 -17.80
CA VAL A 280 9.10 -11.10 -17.86
C VAL A 280 9.90 -9.84 -17.56
N LEU A 281 10.75 -9.92 -16.54
CA LEU A 281 11.60 -8.83 -16.11
C LEU A 281 12.98 -8.94 -16.73
N ASP A 282 13.55 -7.79 -17.03
CA ASP A 282 14.92 -7.67 -17.49
C ASP A 282 15.84 -7.67 -16.29
N VAL A 283 16.88 -8.50 -16.35
CA VAL A 283 17.84 -8.62 -15.26
C VAL A 283 18.89 -7.54 -15.44
N ILE A 284 19.00 -6.66 -14.44
CA ILE A 284 19.90 -5.50 -14.44
C ILE A 284 20.87 -5.72 -13.29
N ASP A 285 22.18 -5.65 -13.55
CA ASP A 285 23.22 -5.92 -12.55
C ASP A 285 22.96 -7.21 -11.76
N ASN A 286 22.53 -8.26 -12.47
CA ASN A 286 22.19 -9.55 -11.90
C ASN A 286 21.05 -9.52 -10.86
N ARG A 287 20.21 -8.50 -10.90
CA ARG A 287 19.14 -8.30 -9.93
C ARG A 287 17.83 -8.04 -10.65
N VAL A 288 16.76 -8.44 -9.99
CA VAL A 288 15.39 -8.02 -10.32
C VAL A 288 14.71 -7.55 -9.06
N GLN A 289 13.85 -6.55 -9.20
CA GLN A 289 13.13 -5.97 -8.08
C GLN A 289 11.63 -6.06 -8.31
N ILE A 290 10.92 -6.48 -7.28
CA ILE A 290 9.48 -6.42 -7.20
C ILE A 290 9.10 -5.51 -6.02
N ILE A 291 8.03 -4.77 -6.19
CA ILE A 291 7.53 -3.78 -5.24
C ILE A 291 6.15 -4.23 -4.81
N VAL A 292 5.93 -4.36 -3.52
CA VAL A 292 4.65 -4.74 -2.93
C VAL A 292 4.13 -3.57 -2.13
N LYS A 293 2.96 -3.04 -2.50
CA LYS A 293 2.27 -1.96 -1.79
C LYS A 293 1.54 -2.56 -0.59
N VAL A 294 1.86 -2.06 0.58
CA VAL A 294 1.25 -2.49 1.84
C VAL A 294 0.44 -1.33 2.41
N PRO A 295 -0.85 -1.55 2.71
CA PRO A 295 -1.65 -0.52 3.35
C PRO A 295 -1.12 -0.20 4.75
N GLY A 296 -1.31 1.04 5.20
CA GLY A 296 -0.88 1.43 6.53
C GLY A 296 -1.68 0.73 7.63
N ALA A 297 -0.98 0.01 8.50
CA ALA A 297 -1.57 -0.69 9.64
C ALA A 297 -1.72 0.23 10.85
N ALA A 298 -2.73 0.00 11.69
CA ALA A 298 -2.88 0.75 12.95
C ALA A 298 -1.66 0.57 13.89
N ARG A 299 -0.96 -0.57 13.81
CA ARG A 299 0.30 -0.85 14.49
C ARG A 299 1.23 -1.56 13.51
N LEU A 300 2.42 -1.02 13.29
CA LEU A 300 3.48 -1.64 12.49
C LEU A 300 4.53 -2.19 13.44
N VAL A 301 4.57 -3.52 13.55
CA VAL A 301 5.54 -4.19 14.41
C VAL A 301 6.47 -5.04 13.56
N LYS A 302 5.88 -5.87 12.68
CA LYS A 302 6.64 -6.86 11.94
C LYS A 302 5.91 -7.30 10.68
N ASP A 303 6.67 -7.49 9.62
CA ASP A 303 6.25 -8.23 8.42
C ASP A 303 7.10 -9.47 8.23
N GLU A 304 6.44 -10.58 7.91
CA GLU A 304 7.06 -11.84 7.50
C GLU A 304 6.90 -12.01 6.00
N ILE A 305 8.00 -12.22 5.30
CA ILE A 305 8.02 -12.40 3.85
C ILE A 305 8.51 -13.81 3.58
N ARG A 306 7.62 -14.67 3.12
CA ARG A 306 7.96 -16.01 2.64
C ARG A 306 8.08 -15.94 1.14
N ILE A 307 9.26 -16.26 0.62
CA ILE A 307 9.52 -16.18 -0.82
C ILE A 307 10.28 -17.40 -1.30
N ARG A 308 9.86 -17.93 -2.44
CA ARG A 308 10.46 -19.06 -3.12
C ARG A 308 10.72 -18.71 -4.57
N SER A 309 11.91 -19.02 -5.05
CA SER A 309 12.26 -18.95 -6.47
C SER A 309 12.43 -20.36 -7.03
N ARG A 310 11.57 -20.74 -7.98
CA ARG A 310 11.70 -22.01 -8.71
C ARG A 310 12.94 -22.03 -9.60
N LYS A 311 13.33 -20.86 -10.11
CA LYS A 311 14.52 -20.70 -10.95
C LYS A 311 15.81 -20.90 -10.16
N LEU A 312 15.88 -20.37 -8.93
CA LEU A 312 17.04 -20.52 -8.04
C LEU A 312 16.98 -21.81 -7.19
N LYS A 313 15.81 -22.45 -7.11
CA LYS A 313 15.54 -23.60 -6.23
C LYS A 313 15.81 -23.27 -4.76
N GLU A 314 15.43 -22.05 -4.36
CA GLU A 314 15.65 -21.49 -3.04
C GLU A 314 14.32 -21.02 -2.44
N GLU A 315 14.18 -21.20 -1.13
CA GLU A 315 13.04 -20.71 -0.34
C GLU A 315 13.60 -20.03 0.91
N GLN A 316 13.10 -18.83 1.22
CA GLN A 316 13.55 -18.01 2.34
C GLN A 316 12.36 -17.38 3.06
N GLU A 317 12.57 -17.14 4.35
CA GLU A 317 11.67 -16.39 5.22
C GLU A 317 12.43 -15.18 5.77
N LEU A 318 12.08 -13.98 5.29
CA LEU A 318 12.64 -12.71 5.72
C LEU A 318 11.68 -12.07 6.73
N THR A 319 12.23 -11.29 7.65
CA THR A 319 11.44 -10.60 8.67
C THR A 319 11.89 -9.16 8.73
N LEU A 320 10.96 -8.24 8.43
CA LEU A 320 11.14 -6.82 8.63
C LEU A 320 10.52 -6.45 9.98
N VAL A 321 11.27 -5.77 10.83
CA VAL A 321 10.79 -5.29 12.13
C VAL A 321 10.77 -3.78 12.09
N PHE A 322 9.63 -3.20 12.45
CA PHE A 322 9.42 -1.76 12.43
C PHE A 322 9.42 -1.21 13.86
N GLY A 323 9.93 0.01 14.02
CA GLY A 323 10.16 0.62 15.33
C GLY A 323 11.53 0.32 15.91
N ILE A 324 11.83 0.93 17.05
CA ILE A 324 13.14 0.80 17.71
C ILE A 324 13.30 -0.67 18.11
N PRO A 325 14.35 -1.39 17.66
CA PRO A 325 14.67 -2.68 18.21
C PRO A 325 14.89 -2.43 19.70
N ASN A 326 13.98 -2.93 20.55
CA ASN A 326 14.16 -2.83 21.99
C ASN A 326 15.59 -3.30 22.27
N ALA A 327 16.44 -2.38 22.72
CA ALA A 327 17.75 -2.74 23.23
C ALA A 327 17.53 -3.91 24.19
N PRO A 328 18.36 -4.98 24.12
CA PRO A 328 18.23 -6.09 25.05
C PRO A 328 18.11 -5.49 26.44
N ARG A 329 17.01 -5.78 27.14
CA ARG A 329 16.83 -5.31 28.51
C ARG A 329 18.03 -5.87 29.29
N GLU A 330 18.89 -4.98 29.80
CA GLU A 330 20.04 -5.33 30.65
C GLU A 330 19.64 -6.08 31.94
N THR A 331 18.37 -6.40 32.13
CA THR A 331 17.88 -7.20 33.26
C THR A 331 18.36 -8.66 33.25
N ASP A 332 18.89 -9.17 32.14
CA ASP A 332 19.42 -10.55 32.06
C ASP A 332 20.93 -10.64 32.38
N ALA A 333 21.61 -9.51 32.64
CA ALA A 333 23.04 -9.49 32.95
C ALA A 333 23.37 -9.46 34.46
N ALA A 334 22.37 -9.35 35.34
CA ALA A 334 22.57 -9.22 36.79
C ALA A 334 22.28 -10.50 37.61
N GLU A 335 22.05 -11.65 36.97
CA GLU A 335 21.89 -12.93 37.68
C GLU A 335 22.92 -13.96 37.19
N LYS A 336 24.19 -13.70 37.48
CA LYS A 336 25.25 -14.72 37.56
C LYS A 336 26.28 -14.38 38.62
#